data_AF-A0A956H2Q8-F1
#
_entry.id   AF-A0A956H2Q8-F1
#
_cell.length_a   1.000
_cell.length_b   1.000
_cell.length_c   1.000
_cell.angle_alpha   90.00
_cell.angle_beta   90.00
_cell.angle_gamma   90.00
#
_symmetry.space_group_name_H-M   'P 1'
#
loop_
_entity.id
_entity.type
_entity.pdbx_description
1 polymer ?
#
loop_
_entity_poly.entity_id
_entity_poly.type
_entity_poly.pdbx_seq_one_letter_code
_entity_poly.pdbx_strand_id
1 'polypeptide(L)'
;MQWTLFARLEHTVAHARKLDPQGDAPTFARVLREHVPELFAGFSDDEDPQAQAAALTVATAALKLLRRLPRQIDEAAASLVDATPAAPNEDLAKIAALAYVACSDDLLPDDQPAGYGLLDDALLLRAAELGPASAWDYDARIPALGLELRFLSLLLPRDLLPAVDVALCDLLATSATYHRFPLAVLKETSRRLIEQPPATAAELLDLADQAAAAIEPRPVHRPPLFAVVPGKLEAVGDTLQFGFDDGVRIELAAGALRQI
;
A
#
# COMPACT_ATOMS: atom_id res chain seq x y z
N MET A 1 4.25 -21.48 19.37
CA MET A 1 5.10 -20.28 19.23
C MET A 1 4.14 -19.11 19.08
N GLN A 2 4.16 -18.13 19.99
CA GLN A 2 3.26 -16.98 19.91
C GLN A 2 3.93 -15.94 19.02
N TRP A 3 3.33 -15.63 17.88
CA TRP A 3 3.94 -14.73 16.91
C TRP A 3 3.59 -13.28 17.27
N THR A 4 4.55 -12.54 17.85
CA THR A 4 4.38 -11.16 18.35
C THR A 4 3.86 -10.22 17.27
N LEU A 5 4.33 -10.39 16.02
CA LEU A 5 3.85 -9.64 14.86
C LEU A 5 2.32 -9.68 14.71
N PHE A 6 1.71 -10.87 14.76
CA PHE A 6 0.27 -11.01 14.55
C PHE A 6 -0.55 -10.45 15.71
N ALA A 7 -0.04 -10.53 16.94
CA ALA A 7 -0.68 -9.88 18.07
C ALA A 7 -0.72 -8.35 17.92
N ARG A 8 0.28 -7.74 17.28
CA ARG A 8 0.27 -6.29 16.97
C ARG A 8 -0.71 -5.96 15.84
N LEU A 9 -0.74 -6.78 14.79
CA LEU A 9 -1.67 -6.63 13.66
C LEU A 9 -3.15 -6.70 14.07
N GLU A 10 -3.49 -7.33 15.20
CA GLU A 10 -4.87 -7.37 15.70
C GLU A 10 -5.48 -5.98 15.86
N HIS A 11 -4.68 -4.96 16.19
CA HIS A 11 -5.17 -3.58 16.31
C HIS A 11 -5.63 -3.03 14.96
N THR A 12 -4.76 -3.05 13.96
CA THR A 12 -5.04 -2.59 12.59
C THR A 12 -6.20 -3.38 11.97
N VAL A 13 -6.21 -4.71 12.16
CA VAL A 13 -7.30 -5.58 11.70
C VAL A 13 -8.63 -5.19 12.36
N ALA A 14 -8.64 -4.94 13.67
CA ALA A 14 -9.85 -4.52 14.38
C ALA A 14 -10.32 -3.13 13.92
N HIS A 15 -9.40 -2.21 13.61
CA HIS A 15 -9.72 -0.91 13.04
C HIS A 15 -10.36 -1.05 11.65
N ALA A 16 -9.69 -1.73 10.72
CA ALA A 16 -10.18 -1.91 9.35
C ALA A 16 -11.52 -2.67 9.27
N ARG A 17 -11.80 -3.60 10.20
CA ARG A 17 -13.09 -4.32 10.28
C ARG A 17 -14.26 -3.41 10.67
N LYS A 18 -14.00 -2.31 11.37
CA LYS A 18 -15.05 -1.35 11.81
C LYS A 18 -15.45 -0.38 10.70
N LEU A 19 -14.69 -0.28 9.62
CA LEU A 19 -14.99 0.63 8.52
C LEU A 19 -16.33 0.27 7.86
N ASP A 20 -17.21 1.27 7.77
CA ASP A 20 -18.43 1.27 6.99
C ASP A 20 -18.25 2.16 5.77
N PRO A 21 -17.99 1.60 4.56
CA PRO A 21 -17.77 2.40 3.36
C PRO A 21 -18.92 3.35 3.00
N GLN A 22 -20.14 3.15 3.50
CA GLN A 22 -21.25 4.08 3.27
C GLN A 22 -21.33 5.14 4.37
N GLY A 23 -21.24 4.71 5.64
CA GLY A 23 -21.31 5.61 6.79
C GLY A 23 -20.08 6.53 6.94
N ASP A 24 -18.89 6.03 6.63
CA ASP A 24 -17.62 6.74 6.85
C ASP A 24 -17.20 7.61 5.65
N ALA A 25 -17.78 7.38 4.46
CA ALA A 25 -17.41 8.09 3.23
C ALA A 25 -17.51 9.62 3.33
N PRO A 26 -18.53 10.23 3.96
CA PRO A 26 -18.57 11.69 4.12
C PRO A 26 -17.40 12.25 4.92
N THR A 27 -17.01 11.57 6.00
CA THR A 27 -15.88 11.98 6.83
C THR A 27 -14.57 11.81 6.07
N PHE A 28 -14.37 10.67 5.41
CA PHE A 28 -13.19 10.40 4.60
C PHE A 28 -13.07 11.38 3.42
N ALA A 29 -14.18 11.71 2.74
CA ALA A 29 -14.20 12.69 1.66
C ALA A 29 -13.77 14.09 2.13
N ARG A 30 -14.17 14.50 3.33
CA ARG A 30 -13.70 15.76 3.93
C ARG A 30 -12.20 15.72 4.18
N VAL A 31 -11.69 14.64 4.78
CA VAL A 31 -10.25 14.45 5.02
C VAL A 31 -9.47 14.50 3.70
N LEU A 32 -9.95 13.84 2.64
CA LEU A 32 -9.31 13.90 1.31
C LEU A 32 -9.22 15.31 0.75
N ARG A 33 -10.28 16.12 0.89
CA ARG A 33 -10.28 17.50 0.41
C ARG A 33 -9.36 18.42 1.22
N GLU A 34 -9.17 18.11 2.50
CA GLU A 34 -8.25 18.83 3.39
C GLU A 34 -6.78 18.47 3.10
N HIS A 35 -6.49 17.17 2.91
CA HIS A 35 -5.13 16.66 2.76
C HIS A 35 -4.62 16.61 1.31
N VAL A 36 -5.52 16.52 0.33
CA VAL A 36 -5.19 16.39 -1.10
C VAL A 36 -6.07 17.33 -1.96
N PRO A 37 -6.12 18.63 -1.66
CA PRO A 37 -6.98 19.58 -2.38
C PRO A 37 -6.68 19.63 -3.89
N GLU A 38 -5.43 19.40 -4.29
CA GLU A 38 -5.00 19.35 -5.68
C GLU A 38 -5.73 18.30 -6.52
N LEU A 39 -6.19 17.20 -5.90
CA LEU A 39 -6.91 16.14 -6.59
C LEU A 39 -8.25 16.67 -7.10
N PHE A 40 -8.83 17.65 -6.40
CA PHE A 40 -10.13 18.25 -6.69
C PHE A 40 -10.02 19.65 -7.32
N ALA A 41 -8.82 20.13 -7.64
CA ALA A 41 -8.60 21.48 -8.16
C ALA A 41 -9.25 21.75 -9.54
N GLY A 42 -9.66 20.70 -10.26
CA GLY A 42 -10.42 20.81 -11.51
C GLY A 42 -11.90 21.16 -11.34
N PHE A 43 -12.43 21.12 -10.11
CA PHE A 43 -13.80 21.49 -9.79
C PHE A 43 -13.86 22.97 -9.37
N SER A 44 -14.90 23.67 -9.83
CA SER A 44 -14.93 25.14 -9.86
C SER A 44 -14.98 25.82 -8.50
N ASP A 45 -15.45 25.15 -7.45
CA ASP A 45 -15.57 25.69 -6.09
C ASP A 45 -15.66 24.58 -5.04
N ASP A 46 -15.33 24.89 -3.78
CA ASP A 46 -15.45 23.95 -2.65
C ASP A 46 -16.90 23.56 -2.31
N GLU A 47 -17.88 24.39 -2.69
CA GLU A 47 -19.30 24.12 -2.53
C GLU A 47 -19.91 23.45 -3.77
N ASP A 48 -19.11 23.17 -4.81
CA ASP A 48 -19.57 22.53 -6.03
C ASP A 48 -20.17 21.15 -5.72
N PRO A 49 -21.47 20.92 -6.00
CA PRO A 49 -22.10 19.61 -5.82
C PRO A 49 -21.38 18.49 -6.57
N GLN A 50 -20.73 18.80 -7.70
CA GLN A 50 -19.94 17.84 -8.47
C GLN A 50 -18.64 17.48 -7.74
N ALA A 51 -17.94 18.46 -7.14
CA ALA A 51 -16.76 18.20 -6.32
C ALA A 51 -17.10 17.31 -5.12
N GLN A 52 -18.22 17.60 -4.45
CA GLN A 52 -18.68 16.82 -3.31
C GLN A 52 -19.06 15.39 -3.73
N ALA A 53 -19.79 15.22 -4.83
CA ALA A 53 -20.14 13.91 -5.36
C ALA A 53 -18.89 13.12 -5.79
N ALA A 54 -17.91 13.78 -6.39
CA ALA A 54 -16.64 13.18 -6.77
C ALA A 54 -15.87 12.71 -5.54
N ALA A 55 -15.68 13.56 -4.53
CA ALA A 55 -14.99 13.23 -3.29
C ALA A 55 -15.66 12.06 -2.55
N LEU A 56 -17.01 12.03 -2.48
CA LEU A 56 -17.76 10.91 -1.90
C LEU A 56 -17.55 9.60 -2.66
N THR A 57 -17.51 9.66 -3.99
CA THR A 57 -17.28 8.49 -4.84
C THR A 57 -15.87 7.94 -4.65
N VAL A 58 -14.87 8.81 -4.61
CA VAL A 58 -13.47 8.44 -4.33
C VAL A 58 -13.33 7.85 -2.93
N ALA A 59 -13.88 8.51 -1.91
CA ALA A 59 -13.87 8.04 -0.54
C ALA A 59 -14.52 6.65 -0.40
N THR A 60 -15.69 6.45 -1.01
CA THR A 60 -16.38 5.15 -0.98
C THR A 60 -15.53 4.05 -1.62
N ALA A 61 -14.87 4.34 -2.74
CA ALA A 61 -14.00 3.39 -3.42
C ALA A 61 -12.78 3.05 -2.57
N ALA A 62 -12.12 4.05 -1.98
CA ALA A 62 -10.98 3.88 -1.08
C ALA A 62 -11.36 3.01 0.13
N LEU A 63 -12.45 3.34 0.83
CA LEU A 63 -12.92 2.58 1.99
C LEU A 63 -13.25 1.12 1.64
N LYS A 64 -13.79 0.84 0.45
CA LYS A 64 -13.99 -0.55 -0.03
C LYS A 64 -12.67 -1.29 -0.21
N LEU A 65 -11.60 -0.61 -0.62
CA LEU A 65 -10.27 -1.18 -0.74
C LEU A 65 -9.62 -1.41 0.64
N LEU A 66 -9.74 -0.43 1.54
CA LEU A 66 -9.22 -0.50 2.92
C LEU A 66 -9.90 -1.61 3.72
N ARG A 67 -11.21 -1.79 3.55
CA ARG A 67 -11.98 -2.87 4.21
C ARG A 67 -11.50 -4.28 3.82
N ARG A 68 -10.67 -4.43 2.78
CA ARG A 68 -10.05 -5.70 2.40
C ARG A 68 -8.80 -6.03 3.22
N LEU A 69 -8.20 -5.05 3.90
CA LEU A 69 -6.98 -5.22 4.71
C LEU A 69 -7.01 -6.43 5.63
N PRO A 70 -8.08 -6.69 6.43
CA PRO A 70 -8.13 -7.86 7.29
C PRO A 70 -7.92 -9.16 6.54
N ARG A 71 -8.56 -9.29 5.37
CA ARG A 71 -8.44 -10.48 4.53
C ARG A 71 -7.04 -10.59 3.92
N GLN A 72 -6.45 -9.48 3.48
CA GLN A 72 -5.09 -9.46 2.93
C GLN A 72 -4.05 -9.88 3.99
N ILE A 73 -4.22 -9.40 5.23
CA ILE A 73 -3.40 -9.79 6.37
C ILE A 73 -3.58 -11.29 6.68
N ASP A 74 -4.83 -11.77 6.74
CA ASP A 74 -5.13 -13.19 7.00
C ASP A 74 -4.54 -14.10 5.90
N GLU A 75 -4.66 -13.71 4.62
CA GLU A 75 -4.11 -14.45 3.48
C GLU A 75 -2.57 -14.42 3.48
N ALA A 76 -1.95 -13.28 3.78
CA ALA A 76 -0.50 -13.18 3.93
C ALA A 76 0.00 -14.07 5.08
N ALA A 77 -0.67 -14.00 6.25
CA ALA A 77 -0.38 -14.82 7.42
C ALA A 77 -0.45 -16.32 7.11
N ALA A 78 -1.55 -16.77 6.49
CA ALA A 78 -1.75 -18.15 6.12
C ALA A 78 -0.66 -18.61 5.14
N SER A 79 -0.30 -17.77 4.16
CA SER A 79 0.75 -18.10 3.20
C SER A 79 2.12 -18.31 3.84
N LEU A 80 2.41 -17.62 4.95
CA LEU A 80 3.66 -17.78 5.71
C LEU A 80 3.68 -19.04 6.58
N VAL A 81 2.52 -19.49 7.06
CA VAL A 81 2.39 -20.75 7.83
C VAL A 81 2.53 -21.96 6.90
N ASP A 82 1.92 -21.89 5.72
CA ASP A 82 1.92 -22.95 4.71
C ASP A 82 3.17 -22.93 3.81
N ALA A 83 4.03 -21.92 3.95
CA ALA A 83 5.22 -21.75 3.14
C ALA A 83 6.13 -22.98 3.24
N THR A 84 6.28 -23.68 2.12
CA THR A 84 7.34 -24.67 1.96
C THR A 84 8.66 -23.91 1.92
N PRO A 85 9.79 -24.40 2.49
CA PRO A 85 11.09 -23.68 2.51
C PRO A 85 11.69 -23.30 1.14
N ALA A 86 10.97 -23.54 0.04
CA ALA A 86 11.40 -23.39 -1.33
C ALA A 86 11.41 -21.93 -1.83
N ALA A 87 10.71 -20.98 -1.19
CA ALA A 87 10.63 -19.58 -1.63
C ALA A 87 10.81 -18.53 -0.50
N PRO A 88 11.90 -18.61 0.31
CA PRO A 88 12.12 -17.74 1.49
C PRO A 88 12.18 -16.24 1.21
N ASN A 89 12.36 -15.86 -0.06
CA ASN A 89 12.44 -14.48 -0.53
C ASN A 89 11.06 -13.81 -0.57
N GLU A 90 10.04 -14.52 -1.06
CA GLU A 90 8.67 -14.01 -1.15
C GLU A 90 8.06 -13.85 0.24
N ASP A 91 8.43 -14.76 1.16
CA ASP A 91 8.02 -14.71 2.55
C ASP A 91 8.56 -13.44 3.24
N LEU A 92 9.82 -13.07 3.00
CA LEU A 92 10.42 -11.93 3.68
C LEU A 92 9.83 -10.58 3.24
N ALA A 93 9.48 -10.40 1.96
CA ALA A 93 8.79 -9.18 1.51
C ALA A 93 7.41 -9.05 2.17
N LYS A 94 6.64 -10.13 2.24
CA LYS A 94 5.35 -10.16 2.94
C LYS A 94 5.50 -9.91 4.44
N ILE A 95 6.48 -10.53 5.08
CA ILE A 95 6.78 -10.32 6.50
C ILE A 95 7.17 -8.86 6.75
N ALA A 96 7.98 -8.25 5.88
CA ALA A 96 8.36 -6.84 6.00
C ALA A 96 7.16 -5.90 5.86
N ALA A 97 6.26 -6.14 4.89
CA ALA A 97 5.03 -5.37 4.76
C ALA A 97 4.09 -5.56 5.97
N LEU A 98 3.95 -6.79 6.48
CA LEU A 98 3.20 -7.02 7.72
C LEU A 98 3.85 -6.35 8.93
N ALA A 99 5.18 -6.33 9.01
CA ALA A 99 5.91 -5.66 10.09
C ALA A 99 5.74 -4.14 10.03
N TYR A 100 5.66 -3.56 8.84
CA TYR A 100 5.31 -2.15 8.67
C TYR A 100 3.91 -1.86 9.22
N VAL A 101 2.90 -2.65 8.83
CA VAL A 101 1.50 -2.50 9.28
C VAL A 101 1.34 -2.68 10.79
N ALA A 102 2.32 -3.31 11.44
CA ALA A 102 2.35 -3.50 12.89
C ALA A 102 3.12 -2.38 13.64
N CYS A 103 3.71 -1.42 12.93
CA CYS A 103 4.36 -0.26 13.52
C CYS A 103 3.32 0.73 14.05
N SER A 104 3.65 1.47 15.11
CA SER A 104 2.78 2.51 15.66
C SER A 104 3.08 3.92 15.14
N ASP A 105 4.26 4.09 14.52
CA ASP A 105 4.67 5.31 13.82
C ASP A 105 4.91 4.94 12.35
N ASP A 106 3.83 5.03 11.57
CA ASP A 106 3.73 4.84 10.13
C ASP A 106 3.85 6.19 9.38
N LEU A 107 3.73 6.17 8.05
CA LEU A 107 3.82 7.37 7.22
C LEU A 107 2.55 8.22 7.35
N LEU A 108 1.41 7.59 7.63
CA LEU A 108 0.14 8.25 7.89
C LEU A 108 -0.41 7.86 9.26
N PRO A 109 -0.53 8.80 10.22
CA PRO A 109 -0.96 8.47 11.56
C PRO A 109 -2.25 7.62 11.60
N ASP A 110 -2.18 6.51 12.33
CA ASP A 110 -3.27 5.54 12.49
C ASP A 110 -4.57 6.12 13.08
N ASP A 111 -4.48 7.26 13.79
CA ASP A 111 -5.60 7.93 14.45
C ASP A 111 -6.44 8.84 13.53
N GLN A 112 -6.10 8.88 12.25
CA GLN A 112 -6.80 9.69 11.27
C GLN A 112 -8.26 9.25 11.07
N PRO A 113 -9.20 10.19 10.85
CA PRO A 113 -10.62 9.88 10.78
C PRO A 113 -10.97 8.89 9.67
N ALA A 114 -12.02 8.09 9.91
CA ALA A 114 -12.61 7.18 8.92
C ALA A 114 -11.62 6.17 8.30
N GLY A 115 -10.49 5.88 8.98
CA GLY A 115 -9.47 4.95 8.47
C GLY A 115 -8.55 5.54 7.41
N TYR A 116 -8.45 6.87 7.29
CA TYR A 116 -7.50 7.52 6.37
C TYR A 116 -6.05 7.14 6.67
N GLY A 117 -5.72 6.87 7.95
CA GLY A 117 -4.40 6.39 8.37
C GLY A 117 -3.99 5.08 7.70
N LEU A 118 -4.96 4.23 7.36
CA LEU A 118 -4.70 2.89 6.79
C LEU A 118 -4.30 2.88 5.30
N LEU A 119 -4.10 4.05 4.67
CA LEU A 119 -3.82 4.15 3.23
C LEU A 119 -2.44 3.60 2.85
N ASP A 120 -1.41 3.93 3.62
CA ASP A 120 -0.04 3.47 3.40
C ASP A 120 0.12 1.97 3.72
N ASP A 121 -0.53 1.48 4.76
CA ASP A 121 -0.68 0.05 5.07
C ASP A 121 -1.26 -0.72 3.87
N ALA A 122 -2.37 -0.20 3.33
CA ALA A 122 -3.05 -0.77 2.18
C ALA A 122 -2.20 -0.75 0.91
N LEU A 123 -1.37 0.27 0.73
CA LEU A 123 -0.41 0.38 -0.37
C LEU A 123 0.72 -0.65 -0.22
N LEU A 124 1.36 -0.72 0.94
CA LEU A 124 2.51 -1.60 1.15
C LEU A 124 2.13 -3.08 1.10
N LEU A 125 1.00 -3.47 1.68
CA LEU A 125 0.52 -4.86 1.58
C LEU A 125 0.21 -5.23 0.12
N ARG A 126 -0.44 -4.35 -0.65
CA ARG A 126 -0.71 -4.59 -2.08
C ARG A 126 0.57 -4.68 -2.89
N ALA A 127 1.57 -3.87 -2.59
CA ALA A 127 2.86 -3.94 -3.25
C ALA A 127 3.61 -5.24 -2.90
N ALA A 128 3.48 -5.75 -1.67
CA ALA A 128 4.03 -7.04 -1.30
C ALA A 128 3.38 -8.20 -2.08
N GLU A 129 2.09 -8.10 -2.41
CA GLU A 129 1.38 -9.10 -3.23
C GLU A 129 1.94 -9.24 -4.65
N LEU A 130 2.57 -8.19 -5.18
CA LEU A 130 3.16 -8.22 -6.53
C LEU A 130 4.39 -9.12 -6.61
N GLY A 131 5.06 -9.36 -5.47
CA GLY A 131 6.20 -10.26 -5.35
C GLY A 131 7.31 -10.02 -6.38
N PRO A 132 8.31 -10.92 -6.45
CA PRO A 132 9.34 -10.90 -7.48
C PRO A 132 8.82 -11.38 -8.86
N ALA A 133 7.64 -12.03 -8.90
CA ALA A 133 6.98 -12.45 -10.14
C ALA A 133 6.70 -11.28 -11.09
N SER A 134 6.46 -10.08 -10.55
CA SER A 134 6.30 -8.83 -11.32
C SER A 134 7.53 -8.43 -12.15
N ALA A 135 8.71 -8.98 -11.88
CA ALA A 135 9.90 -8.68 -12.67
C ALA A 135 9.99 -9.49 -13.99
N TRP A 136 9.21 -10.58 -14.15
CA TRP A 136 9.42 -11.51 -15.28
C TRP A 136 8.15 -12.08 -15.92
N ASP A 137 6.99 -12.06 -15.27
CA ASP A 137 5.75 -12.62 -15.84
C ASP A 137 4.56 -11.67 -15.64
N TYR A 138 4.13 -11.00 -16.71
CA TYR A 138 3.01 -10.06 -16.73
C TYR A 138 1.67 -10.81 -16.71
N ASP A 139 1.35 -11.45 -15.58
CA ASP A 139 0.01 -12.00 -15.32
C ASP A 139 -1.02 -10.85 -15.23
N ALA A 140 -2.28 -11.11 -15.63
CA ALA A 140 -3.38 -10.14 -15.62
C ALA A 140 -3.70 -9.57 -14.22
N ARG A 141 -3.19 -10.20 -13.16
CA ARG A 141 -3.25 -9.71 -11.77
C ARG A 141 -2.38 -8.46 -11.54
N ILE A 142 -1.26 -8.32 -12.26
CA ILE A 142 -0.31 -7.21 -12.10
C ILE A 142 -0.93 -5.88 -12.57
N PRO A 143 -1.63 -5.80 -13.72
CA PRO A 143 -2.38 -4.61 -14.10
C PRO A 143 -3.42 -4.20 -13.07
N ALA A 144 -4.23 -5.13 -12.55
CA ALA A 144 -5.28 -4.81 -11.57
C ALA A 144 -4.72 -4.26 -10.25
N LEU A 145 -3.68 -4.91 -9.70
CA LEU A 145 -2.98 -4.42 -8.51
C LEU A 145 -2.28 -3.08 -8.76
N GLY A 146 -1.69 -2.89 -9.94
CA GLY A 146 -1.10 -1.61 -10.35
C GLY A 146 -2.12 -0.47 -10.39
N LEU A 147 -3.36 -0.73 -10.82
CA LEU A 147 -4.45 0.26 -10.78
C LEU A 147 -4.87 0.60 -9.35
N GLU A 148 -5.00 -0.38 -8.46
CA GLU A 148 -5.33 -0.12 -7.05
C GLU A 148 -4.23 0.67 -6.35
N LEU A 149 -2.96 0.33 -6.57
CA LEU A 149 -1.81 1.07 -6.04
C LEU A 149 -1.80 2.52 -6.54
N ARG A 150 -1.95 2.72 -7.85
CA ARG A 150 -2.04 4.07 -8.42
C ARG A 150 -3.21 4.85 -7.84
N PHE A 151 -4.39 4.26 -7.77
CA PHE A 151 -5.56 4.91 -7.19
C PHE A 151 -5.33 5.30 -5.73
N LEU A 152 -4.85 4.40 -4.87
CA LEU A 152 -4.58 4.71 -3.46
C LEU A 152 -3.49 5.77 -3.31
N SER A 153 -2.46 5.75 -4.17
CA SER A 153 -1.38 6.74 -4.13
C SER A 153 -1.85 8.17 -4.43
N LEU A 154 -2.93 8.34 -5.20
CA LEU A 154 -3.53 9.66 -5.44
C LEU A 154 -4.22 10.24 -4.21
N LEU A 155 -4.46 9.42 -3.18
CA LEU A 155 -5.16 9.82 -1.96
C LEU A 155 -4.21 10.25 -0.85
N LEU A 156 -2.90 10.16 -1.11
CA LEU A 156 -1.85 10.59 -0.21
C LEU A 156 -1.51 12.07 -0.41
N PRO A 157 -1.11 12.78 0.65
CA PRO A 157 -0.50 14.10 0.56
C PRO A 157 0.74 14.09 -0.34
N ARG A 158 0.91 15.14 -1.15
CA ARG A 158 2.05 15.26 -2.11
C ARG A 158 3.42 15.15 -1.46
N ASP A 159 3.57 15.64 -0.24
CA ASP A 159 4.82 15.61 0.52
C ASP A 159 5.15 14.21 1.05
N LEU A 160 4.17 13.32 1.18
CA LEU A 160 4.39 11.91 1.55
C LEU A 160 4.71 11.01 0.37
N LEU A 161 4.38 11.41 -0.87
CA LEU A 161 4.61 10.59 -2.07
C LEU A 161 6.07 10.13 -2.22
N PRO A 162 7.11 10.98 -2.00
CA PRO A 162 8.49 10.52 -2.10
C PRO A 162 8.85 9.44 -1.07
N ALA A 163 8.32 9.56 0.16
CA ALA A 163 8.60 8.58 1.21
C ALA A 163 7.92 7.23 0.91
N VAL A 164 6.67 7.27 0.44
CA VAL A 164 5.93 6.08 0.00
C VAL A 164 6.59 5.44 -1.23
N ASP A 165 7.02 6.23 -2.21
CA ASP A 165 7.72 5.73 -3.40
C ASP A 165 9.02 5.01 -3.00
N VAL A 166 9.81 5.58 -2.08
CA VAL A 166 10.99 4.93 -1.52
C VAL A 166 10.62 3.63 -0.81
N ALA A 167 9.62 3.63 0.07
CA ALA A 167 9.20 2.43 0.80
C ALA A 167 8.71 1.30 -0.14
N LEU A 168 7.91 1.65 -1.16
CA LEU A 168 7.44 0.71 -2.19
C LEU A 168 8.60 0.19 -3.04
N CYS A 169 9.48 1.08 -3.50
CA CYS A 169 10.67 0.72 -4.26
C CYS A 169 11.58 -0.20 -3.46
N ASP A 170 11.81 0.10 -2.18
CA ASP A 170 12.66 -0.69 -1.32
C ASP A 170 12.02 -2.03 -1.00
N LEU A 171 10.71 -2.11 -0.72
CA LEU A 171 10.00 -3.38 -0.56
C LEU A 171 10.16 -4.30 -1.79
N LEU A 172 9.95 -3.76 -2.98
CA LEU A 172 10.05 -4.50 -4.25
C LEU A 172 11.50 -4.83 -4.61
N ALA A 173 12.43 -3.89 -4.39
CA ALA A 173 13.86 -4.10 -4.58
C ALA A 173 14.38 -5.17 -3.63
N THR A 174 13.94 -5.17 -2.38
CA THR A 174 14.37 -6.17 -1.40
C THR A 174 13.84 -7.54 -1.81
N SER A 175 12.57 -7.64 -2.23
CA SER A 175 12.01 -8.85 -2.85
C SER A 175 12.84 -9.38 -4.03
N ALA A 176 13.22 -8.49 -4.96
CA ALA A 176 14.03 -8.84 -6.12
C ALA A 176 15.48 -9.22 -5.78
N THR A 177 16.02 -8.78 -4.63
CA THR A 177 17.42 -9.01 -4.24
C THR A 177 17.61 -10.14 -3.23
N TYR A 178 16.56 -10.61 -2.56
CA TYR A 178 16.65 -11.67 -1.54
C TYR A 178 17.30 -12.97 -2.03
N HIS A 179 17.19 -13.31 -3.31
CA HIS A 179 17.91 -14.47 -3.89
C HIS A 179 19.43 -14.41 -3.73
N ARG A 180 19.99 -13.24 -3.39
CA ARG A 180 21.42 -13.02 -3.17
C ARG A 180 21.82 -13.15 -1.71
N PHE A 181 20.88 -13.11 -0.78
CA PHE A 181 21.17 -13.18 0.64
C PHE A 181 21.45 -14.63 1.04
N PRO A 182 22.42 -14.88 1.92
CA PRO A 182 22.57 -16.20 2.52
C PRO A 182 21.28 -16.63 3.21
N LEU A 183 20.86 -17.89 3.03
CA LEU A 183 19.62 -18.41 3.63
C LEU A 183 19.55 -18.20 5.15
N ALA A 184 20.70 -18.24 5.84
CA ALA A 184 20.77 -17.97 7.27
C ALA A 184 20.37 -16.53 7.62
N VAL A 185 20.76 -15.55 6.80
CA VAL A 185 20.39 -14.14 6.98
C VAL A 185 18.90 -13.98 6.76
N LEU A 186 18.34 -14.54 5.67
CA LEU A 186 16.91 -14.49 5.39
C LEU A 186 16.08 -15.07 6.54
N LYS A 187 16.45 -16.26 7.04
CA LYS A 187 15.76 -16.91 8.16
C LYS A 187 15.84 -16.09 9.43
N GLU A 188 17.00 -15.54 9.74
CA GLU A 188 17.19 -14.73 10.95
C GLU A 188 16.43 -13.41 10.87
N THR A 189 16.45 -12.72 9.74
CA THR A 189 15.66 -11.49 9.53
C THR A 189 14.17 -11.78 9.62
N SER A 190 13.67 -12.83 8.95
CA SER A 190 12.27 -13.26 9.07
C SER A 190 11.88 -13.56 10.52
N ARG A 191 12.73 -14.31 11.24
CA ARG A 191 12.50 -14.62 12.65
C ARG A 191 12.46 -13.36 13.51
N ARG A 192 13.41 -12.42 13.33
CA ARG A 192 13.43 -11.14 14.05
C ARG A 192 12.16 -10.35 13.81
N LEU A 193 11.71 -10.21 12.56
CA LEU A 193 10.47 -9.50 12.22
C LEU A 193 9.22 -10.15 12.84
N ILE A 194 9.15 -11.48 12.89
CA ILE A 194 7.98 -12.20 13.45
C ILE A 194 7.96 -12.14 14.98
N GLU A 195 9.10 -12.36 15.63
CA GLU A 195 9.21 -12.51 17.08
C GLU A 195 9.41 -11.17 17.80
N GLN A 196 10.09 -10.23 17.15
CA GLN A 196 10.48 -8.91 17.65
C GLN A 196 10.21 -7.84 16.58
N PRO A 197 8.95 -7.67 16.14
CA PRO A 197 8.63 -6.68 15.11
C PRO A 197 9.08 -5.28 15.56
N PRO A 198 9.67 -4.48 14.66
CA PRO A 198 9.97 -3.07 14.89
C PRO A 198 8.76 -2.32 15.47
N ALA A 199 9.00 -1.37 16.37
CA ALA A 199 7.95 -0.51 16.88
C ALA A 199 7.61 0.63 15.90
N THR A 200 8.58 1.04 15.09
CA THR A 200 8.49 2.18 14.17
C THR A 200 9.01 1.83 12.78
N ALA A 201 8.56 2.56 11.76
CA ALA A 201 9.08 2.41 10.40
C ALA A 201 10.60 2.66 10.31
N ALA A 202 11.15 3.55 11.15
CA ALA A 202 12.59 3.82 11.20
C ALA A 202 13.41 2.62 11.67
N GLU A 203 12.92 1.89 12.69
CA GLU A 203 13.54 0.64 13.16
C GLU A 203 13.49 -0.47 12.09
N LEU A 204 12.40 -0.51 11.31
CA LEU A 204 12.27 -1.44 10.19
C LEU A 204 13.30 -1.15 9.09
N LEU A 205 13.52 0.12 8.76
CA LEU A 205 14.54 0.54 7.80
C LEU A 205 15.95 0.20 8.28
N ASP A 206 16.28 0.46 9.55
CA ASP A 206 17.58 0.10 10.12
C ASP A 206 17.83 -1.42 10.04
N LEU A 207 16.80 -2.24 10.32
CA LEU A 207 16.90 -3.69 10.15
C LEU A 207 17.15 -4.10 8.69
N ALA A 208 16.50 -3.42 7.74
CA ALA A 208 16.72 -3.66 6.31
C ALA A 208 18.15 -3.29 5.89
N ASP A 209 18.67 -2.15 6.35
CA ASP A 209 20.04 -1.71 6.09
C ASP A 209 21.09 -2.68 6.67
N GLN A 210 20.87 -3.17 7.90
CA GLN A 210 21.71 -4.20 8.52
C GLN A 210 21.74 -5.49 7.69
N ALA A 211 20.59 -5.92 7.17
CA ALA A 211 20.52 -7.08 6.30
C ALA A 211 21.26 -6.81 4.98
N ALA A 212 21.03 -5.64 4.37
CA ALA A 212 21.65 -5.25 3.10
C ALA A 212 23.18 -5.17 3.18
N ALA A 213 23.75 -4.83 4.34
CA ALA A 213 25.20 -4.86 4.57
C ALA A 213 25.82 -6.26 4.38
N ALA A 214 25.01 -7.33 4.44
CA ALA A 214 25.47 -8.71 4.22
C ALA A 214 25.61 -9.10 2.74
N ILE A 215 25.27 -8.21 1.79
CA ILE A 215 25.37 -8.45 0.35
C ILE A 215 26.28 -7.41 -0.32
N GLU A 216 26.96 -7.79 -1.40
CA GLU A 216 27.72 -6.83 -2.20
C GLU A 216 26.77 -5.83 -2.89
N PRO A 217 27.06 -4.52 -2.84
CA PRO A 217 26.23 -3.51 -3.48
C PRO A 217 26.25 -3.71 -4.99
N ARG A 218 25.06 -3.94 -5.56
CA ARG A 218 24.82 -3.88 -7.00
C ARG A 218 23.65 -2.96 -7.26
N PRO A 219 23.67 -2.18 -8.35
CA PRO A 219 22.53 -1.37 -8.72
C PRO A 219 21.30 -2.26 -8.85
N VAL A 220 20.29 -1.98 -8.02
CA VAL A 220 18.98 -2.60 -8.14
C VAL A 220 18.24 -1.83 -9.21
N HIS A 221 17.80 -2.51 -10.26
CA HIS A 221 16.89 -1.90 -11.21
C HIS A 221 15.55 -1.72 -10.50
N ARG A 222 15.22 -0.47 -10.16
CA ARG A 222 13.91 -0.08 -9.65
C ARG A 222 12.99 0.03 -10.87
N PRO A 223 12.12 -0.96 -11.14
CA PRO A 223 11.20 -0.82 -12.26
C PRO A 223 10.32 0.40 -12.00
N PRO A 224 10.09 1.27 -12.99
CA PRO A 224 9.25 2.46 -12.86
C PRO A 224 7.75 2.13 -12.70
N LEU A 225 7.42 0.85 -12.50
CA LEU A 225 6.05 0.31 -12.42
C LEU A 225 5.18 1.03 -11.38
N PHE A 226 5.81 1.66 -10.38
CA PHE A 226 5.14 2.27 -9.23
C PHE A 226 5.53 3.72 -8.99
N ALA A 227 6.11 4.40 -9.99
CA ALA A 227 6.31 5.84 -9.86
C ALA A 227 4.96 6.44 -9.45
N VAL A 228 4.91 7.02 -8.25
CA VAL A 228 3.71 7.67 -7.78
C VAL A 228 3.57 8.95 -8.58
N VAL A 229 2.93 8.82 -9.73
CA VAL A 229 2.79 9.91 -10.70
C VAL A 229 1.60 10.76 -10.25
N PRO A 230 1.75 12.10 -10.17
CA PRO A 230 0.63 12.98 -9.95
C PRO A 230 -0.50 12.69 -10.95
N GLY A 231 -1.72 12.58 -10.45
CA GLY A 231 -2.90 12.41 -11.28
C GLY A 231 -3.79 13.64 -11.27
N LYS A 232 -4.62 13.78 -12.30
CA LYS A 232 -5.74 14.73 -12.35
C LYS A 232 -7.06 13.98 -12.38
N LEU A 233 -8.00 14.42 -11.56
CA LEU A 233 -9.37 13.92 -11.55
C LEU A 233 -10.25 14.76 -12.48
N GLU A 234 -10.98 14.08 -13.36
CA GLU A 234 -11.96 14.68 -14.27
C GLU A 234 -13.29 13.92 -14.15
N ALA A 235 -14.42 14.63 -14.17
CA ALA A 235 -15.74 14.02 -14.26
C ALA A 235 -16.15 13.88 -15.74
N VAL A 236 -16.47 12.66 -16.18
CA VAL A 236 -16.86 12.35 -17.56
C VAL A 236 -18.21 11.62 -17.54
N GLY A 237 -19.29 12.38 -17.71
CA GLY A 237 -20.64 11.83 -17.54
C GLY A 237 -20.87 11.37 -16.10
N ASP A 238 -21.21 10.08 -15.94
CA ASP A 238 -21.46 9.45 -14.63
C ASP A 238 -20.21 8.76 -14.04
N THR A 239 -19.04 8.91 -14.67
CA THR A 239 -17.79 8.30 -14.23
C THR A 239 -16.74 9.34 -13.86
N LEU A 240 -15.81 8.93 -13.00
CA LEU A 240 -14.63 9.71 -12.66
C LEU A 240 -13.43 9.13 -13.41
N GLN A 241 -12.60 9.97 -14.00
CA GLN A 241 -11.38 9.56 -14.69
C GLN A 241 -10.16 10.19 -14.04
N PHE A 242 -9.12 9.39 -13.84
CA PHE A 242 -7.82 9.82 -13.36
C PHE A 242 -6.83 9.73 -14.51
N GLY A 243 -6.26 10.87 -14.93
CA GLY A 243 -5.18 10.92 -15.91
C GLY A 243 -3.83 11.07 -15.23
N PHE A 244 -2.85 10.24 -15.62
CA PHE A 244 -1.48 10.27 -15.12
C PHE A 244 -0.52 10.82 -16.19
N ASP A 245 0.60 11.44 -15.77
CA ASP A 245 1.58 12.04 -16.69
C ASP A 245 2.25 11.01 -17.63
N ASP A 246 2.23 9.72 -17.27
CA ASP A 246 2.74 8.63 -18.09
C ASP A 246 1.74 8.12 -19.14
N GLY A 247 0.56 8.76 -19.24
CA GLY A 247 -0.48 8.43 -20.21
C GLY A 247 -1.43 7.33 -19.75
N VAL A 248 -1.21 6.72 -18.58
CA VAL A 248 -2.19 5.80 -17.98
C VAL A 248 -3.46 6.57 -17.62
N ARG A 249 -4.62 5.95 -17.83
CA ARG A 249 -5.92 6.48 -17.42
C ARG A 249 -6.70 5.44 -16.65
N ILE A 250 -7.30 5.86 -15.54
CA ILE A 250 -8.12 5.00 -14.68
C ILE A 250 -9.53 5.58 -14.63
N GLU A 251 -10.52 4.78 -14.98
CA GLU A 251 -11.93 5.07 -14.75
C GLU A 251 -12.37 4.47 -13.42
N LEU A 252 -13.09 5.28 -12.63
CA LEU A 252 -13.86 4.86 -11.47
C LEU A 252 -15.35 4.99 -11.80
N ALA A 253 -15.98 3.84 -12.05
CA ALA A 253 -17.39 3.73 -12.41
C ALA A 253 -18.10 2.77 -11.46
N ALA A 254 -19.20 3.20 -10.83
CA ALA A 254 -19.97 2.41 -9.86
C ALA A 254 -19.10 1.80 -8.72
N GLY A 255 -18.00 2.46 -8.35
CA GLY A 255 -17.06 1.99 -7.33
C GLY A 255 -16.09 0.89 -7.79
N ALA A 256 -15.94 0.67 -9.10
CA ALA A 256 -14.95 -0.23 -9.67
C ALA A 256 -13.91 0.55 -10.49
N LEU A 257 -12.63 0.16 -10.37
CA LEU A 257 -11.51 0.73 -11.11
C LEU A 257 -11.30 -0.04 -12.43
N ARG A 258 -11.04 0.69 -13.52
CA ARG A 258 -10.74 0.13 -14.85
C ARG A 258 -9.68 0.97 -15.54
N GLN A 259 -8.76 0.36 -16.27
CA GLN A 259 -7.88 1.10 -17.18
C GLN A 259 -8.62 1.40 -18.49
N ILE A 260 -8.48 2.61 -19.02
CA ILE A 260 -9.12 3.05 -20.27
C ILE A 260 -8.13 3.68 -21.26
#